data_AF-A0A1H0CK63-F1
#
_entry.id   AF-A0A1H0CK63-F1
#
_cell.length_a   1.000
_cell.length_b   1.000
_cell.length_c   1.000
_cell.angle_alpha   90.00
_cell.angle_beta   90.00
_cell.angle_gamma   90.00
#
_symmetry.space_group_name_H-M   'P 1'
#
loop_
_entity.id
_entity.type
_entity.pdbx_description
1 polymer ?
#
loop_
_entity_poly.entity_id
_entity_poly.type
_entity_poly.pdbx_seq_one_letter_code
_entity_poly.pdbx_strand_id
1 'polypeptide(L)'
;MFVILEKAVLGMALLRLLSGCIEMFAAFVMLKFNDVEKALIVNSSLALIGPAVLLITTAIGLIGFADQLSLKKLVWVVVGVGFILYGVKS
;
A
#
# COMPACT_ATOMS: atom_id res chain seq x y z
N MET A 1 21.28 -3.18 21.74
CA MET A 1 21.23 -3.89 20.44
C MET A 1 20.97 -2.83 19.37
N PHE A 2 21.99 -2.39 18.64
CA PHE A 2 21.78 -1.46 17.53
C PHE A 2 21.18 -2.26 16.38
N VAL A 3 19.90 -2.01 16.08
CA VAL A 3 19.23 -2.66 14.94
C VAL A 3 19.71 -1.92 13.69
N ILE A 4 20.60 -2.54 12.93
CA ILE A 4 20.91 -2.09 11.58
C ILE A 4 19.68 -2.43 10.74
N LEU A 5 18.85 -1.42 10.45
CA LEU A 5 17.66 -1.59 9.63
C LEU A 5 18.04 -1.67 8.16
N GLU A 6 17.57 -2.72 7.48
CA GLU A 6 17.66 -2.84 6.04
C GLU A 6 16.97 -1.64 5.36
N LYS A 7 17.64 -1.02 4.40
CA LYS A 7 17.15 0.21 3.73
C LYS A 7 15.79 -0.03 3.06
N ALA A 8 15.62 -1.20 2.45
CA ALA A 8 14.35 -1.60 1.84
C ALA A 8 13.23 -1.72 2.89
N VAL A 9 13.52 -2.32 4.05
CA VAL A 9 12.56 -2.46 5.16
C VAL A 9 12.18 -1.09 5.73
N LEU A 10 13.16 -0.20 5.90
CA LEU A 10 12.89 1.17 6.33
C LEU A 10 11.96 1.90 5.35
N GLY A 11 12.22 1.80 4.04
CA GLY A 11 11.35 2.37 3.01
C GLY A 11 9.93 1.81 3.03
N MET A 12 9.78 0.48 3.15
CA MET A 12 8.48 -0.17 3.27
C MET A 12 7.71 0.30 4.51
N ALA A 13 8.38 0.36 5.66
CA ALA A 13 7.78 0.77 6.93
C ALA A 13 7.35 2.24 6.90
N LEU A 14 8.20 3.14 6.36
CA LEU A 14 7.87 4.56 6.25
C LEU A 14 6.67 4.81 5.34
N LEU A 15 6.56 4.10 4.21
CA LEU A 15 5.39 4.20 3.34
C LEU A 15 4.10 3.72 4.02
N ARG A 16 4.19 2.68 4.86
CA ARG A 16 3.04 2.21 5.65
C ARG A 16 2.64 3.17 6.76
N LEU A 17 3.60 3.77 7.44
CA LEU A 17 3.32 4.83 8.41
C LEU A 17 2.65 6.02 7.72
N LEU A 18 3.16 6.46 6.58
CA LEU A 18 2.57 7.56 5.82
C LEU A 18 1.13 7.23 5.38
N SER A 19 0.90 6.05 4.80
CA SER A 19 -0.43 5.61 4.38
C SER A 19 -1.40 5.50 5.56
N GLY A 20 -0.96 4.93 6.68
CA GLY A 20 -1.77 4.82 7.89
C GLY A 20 -2.15 6.18 8.47
N CYS A 21 -1.25 7.18 8.40
CA CYS A 21 -1.59 8.55 8.77
C CYS A 21 -2.68 9.14 7.89
N ILE A 22 -2.68 8.85 6.58
CA ILE A 22 -3.74 9.29 5.66
C ILE A 22 -5.07 8.61 6.01
N GLU A 23 -5.07 7.31 6.31
CA GLU A 23 -6.26 6.57 6.76
C GLU A 23 -6.82 7.13 8.06
N MET A 24 -5.96 7.41 9.05
CA MET A 24 -6.39 8.02 10.30
C MET A 24 -6.97 9.42 10.09
N PHE A 25 -6.32 10.24 9.26
CA PHE A 25 -6.83 11.58 8.92
C PHE A 25 -8.22 11.49 8.26
N ALA A 26 -8.40 10.58 7.31
CA ALA A 26 -9.68 10.35 6.67
C ALA A 26 -10.76 9.93 7.68
N ALA A 27 -10.43 9.02 8.62
CA ALA A 27 -11.35 8.62 9.68
C ALA A 27 -11.77 9.82 10.56
N PHE A 28 -10.84 10.71 10.94
CA PHE A 28 -11.19 11.93 11.66
C PHE A 28 -12.11 12.86 10.85
N VAL A 29 -11.89 12.97 9.53
CA VAL A 29 -12.76 13.74 8.64
C VAL A 29 -14.16 13.13 8.56
N MET A 30 -14.28 11.80 8.45
CA MET A 30 -15.57 11.09 8.46
C MET A 30 -16.33 11.35 9.78
N LEU A 31 -15.64 11.21 10.92
CA LEU A 31 -16.21 11.47 12.24
C LEU A 31 -16.63 12.92 12.42
N LYS A 32 -15.85 13.87 11.89
CA LYS A 32 -16.17 15.30 11.96
C LYS A 32 -17.45 15.65 11.20
N PHE A 33 -17.66 15.06 10.02
CA PHE A 33 -18.86 15.31 9.23
C PHE A 33 -20.09 14.55 9.74
N ASN A 34 -19.88 13.41 10.41
CA ASN A 34 -20.92 12.56 10.99
C ASN A 34 -22.10 12.31 10.04
N ASP A 35 -21.78 12.11 8.77
CA ASP A 35 -22.72 11.98 7.67
C ASP A 35 -22.25 10.83 6.77
N VAL A 36 -23.14 9.88 6.51
CA VAL A 36 -22.80 8.63 5.81
C VAL A 36 -22.41 8.89 4.36
N GLU A 37 -23.07 9.84 3.69
CA GLU A 37 -22.78 10.15 2.29
C GLU A 37 -21.40 10.79 2.15
N LYS A 38 -21.08 11.76 3.02
CA LYS A 38 -19.75 12.37 3.07
C LYS A 38 -18.67 11.36 3.44
N ALA A 39 -18.96 10.46 4.38
CA ALA A 39 -18.03 9.40 4.75
C ALA A 39 -17.74 8.45 3.57
N LEU A 40 -18.76 8.12 2.77
CA LEU A 40 -18.63 7.27 1.60
C LEU A 40 -17.76 7.92 0.52
N ILE A 41 -17.87 9.25 0.32
CA ILE A 41 -17.02 10.00 -0.61
C ILE A 41 -15.55 9.97 -0.17
N VAL A 42 -15.29 10.19 1.13
CA VAL A 42 -13.94 10.10 1.69
C VAL A 42 -13.39 8.67 1.54
N ASN A 43 -14.18 7.65 1.85
CA ASN A 43 -13.76 6.26 1.73
C ASN A 43 -13.47 5.86 0.28
N SER A 44 -14.29 6.31 -0.66
CA SER A 44 -14.08 6.10 -2.09
C SER A 44 -12.79 6.76 -2.58
N SER A 45 -12.44 7.92 -2.02
CA SER A 45 -11.16 8.59 -2.30
C SER A 45 -9.96 7.77 -1.79
N LEU A 46 -10.11 7.08 -0.66
CA LEU A 46 -9.07 6.22 -0.08
C LEU A 46 -8.91 4.88 -0.82
N ALA A 47 -9.93 4.44 -1.55
CA ALA A 47 -9.93 3.16 -2.25
C ALA A 47 -8.77 3.01 -3.26
N LEU A 48 -8.21 4.11 -3.77
CA LEU A 48 -7.03 4.12 -4.65
C LEU A 48 -5.70 4.18 -3.89
N ILE A 49 -5.69 4.76 -2.69
CA ILE A 49 -4.47 4.96 -1.89
C ILE A 49 -3.94 3.62 -1.38
N GLY A 50 -4.82 2.76 -0.86
CA GLY A 50 -4.46 1.43 -0.36
C GLY A 50 -3.74 0.56 -1.39
N PRO A 51 -4.34 0.33 -2.58
CA PRO A 51 -3.69 -0.38 -3.68
C PRO A 51 -2.38 0.26 -4.13
N ALA A 52 -2.32 1.59 -4.28
CA ALA A 52 -1.09 2.27 -4.70
C ALA A 52 0.07 2.03 -3.72
N VAL A 53 -0.18 2.20 -2.41
CA VAL A 53 0.83 1.96 -1.36
C VAL A 53 1.24 0.50 -1.32
N LEU A 54 0.29 -0.44 -1.47
CA LEU A 54 0.60 -1.86 -1.57
C LEU A 54 1.57 -2.14 -2.73
N LEU A 55 1.26 -1.65 -3.94
CA LEU A 55 2.11 -1.87 -5.11
C LEU A 55 3.52 -1.30 -4.94
N ILE A 56 3.63 -0.06 -4.43
CA ILE A 56 4.94 0.58 -4.22
C ILE A 56 5.74 -0.16 -3.14
N THR A 57 5.11 -0.54 -2.03
CA THR A 57 5.81 -1.28 -0.96
C THR A 57 6.23 -2.68 -1.41
N THR A 58 5.40 -3.37 -2.19
CA THR A 58 5.77 -4.63 -2.83
C THR A 58 6.95 -4.43 -3.78
N ALA A 59 6.96 -3.39 -4.62
CA ALA A 59 8.08 -3.09 -5.52
C ALA A 59 9.39 -2.87 -4.77
N ILE A 60 9.37 -2.10 -3.67
CA ILE A 60 10.56 -1.89 -2.83
C ILE A 60 11.05 -3.20 -2.22
N GLY A 61 10.12 -4.03 -1.72
CA GLY A 61 10.45 -5.36 -1.21
C GLY A 61 11.11 -6.24 -2.27
N LEU A 62 10.54 -6.30 -3.48
CA LEU A 62 11.10 -7.09 -4.58
C LEU A 62 12.49 -6.61 -5.00
N ILE A 63 12.72 -5.30 -5.07
CA ILE A 63 14.04 -4.72 -5.38
C ILE A 63 15.04 -5.09 -4.27
N GLY A 64 14.63 -5.06 -3.01
CA GLY A 64 15.48 -5.46 -1.87
C GLY A 64 15.87 -6.94 -1.85
N PHE A 65 15.12 -7.81 -2.53
CA PHE A 65 15.39 -9.24 -2.67
C PHE A 65 15.69 -9.67 -4.11
N ALA A 66 15.96 -8.73 -5.02
CA ALA A 66 16.00 -8.97 -6.47
C ALA A 66 17.02 -10.05 -6.86
N ASP A 67 18.20 -10.05 -6.22
CA ASP A 67 19.26 -11.03 -6.49
C ASP A 67 18.91 -12.46 -6.04
N GLN A 68 17.91 -12.62 -5.16
CA GLN A 68 17.42 -13.91 -4.67
C GLN A 68 16.14 -14.36 -5.38
N LEU A 69 15.58 -13.52 -6.25
CA LEU A 69 14.29 -13.76 -6.88
C LEU A 69 14.48 -14.55 -8.17
N SER A 70 14.01 -15.80 -8.21
CA SER A 70 13.95 -16.55 -9.46
C SER A 70 12.89 -15.97 -10.40
N LEU A 71 13.14 -16.03 -11.72
CA LEU A 71 12.21 -15.58 -12.78
C LEU A 71 10.79 -16.14 -12.60
N LYS A 72 10.66 -17.39 -12.12
CA LYS A 72 9.36 -18.02 -11.82
C LYS A 72 8.58 -17.27 -10.73
N LYS A 73 9.24 -16.81 -9.67
CA LYS A 73 8.58 -16.06 -8.57
C LYS A 73 8.13 -14.68 -9.07
N LEU A 74 8.93 -14.03 -9.91
CA LEU A 74 8.60 -12.73 -10.49
C LEU A 74 7.31 -12.79 -11.33
N VAL A 75 7.13 -13.83 -12.15
CA VAL A 75 5.90 -14.04 -12.95
C VAL A 75 4.66 -14.09 -12.06
N TRP A 76 4.70 -14.85 -10.96
CA TRP A 76 3.56 -14.93 -10.03
C TRP A 76 3.25 -13.60 -9.35
N VAL A 77 4.27 -12.80 -9.03
CA VAL A 77 4.06 -11.48 -8.45
C VAL A 77 3.40 -10.54 -9.45
N VAL A 78 3.86 -10.52 -10.71
CA VAL A 78 3.24 -9.71 -11.78
C VAL A 78 1.80 -10.12 -12.03
N VAL A 79 1.49 -11.42 -12.03
CA VAL A 79 0.11 -11.93 -12.15
C VAL A 79 -0.76 -11.45 -10.99
N GLY A 80 -0.28 -11.56 -9.75
CA GLY A 80 -1.02 -11.09 -8.56
C GLY A 80 -1.27 -9.58 -8.59
N VAL A 81 -0.27 -8.79 -8.98
CA VAL A 81 -0.42 -7.34 -9.21
C VAL A 81 -1.47 -7.08 -10.31
N GLY A 82 -1.46 -7.85 -11.39
CA GLY A 82 -2.47 -7.77 -12.45
C GLY A 82 -3.89 -8.01 -11.95
N PHE A 83 -4.09 -8.99 -11.07
CA PHE A 83 -5.41 -9.25 -10.45
C PHE A 83 -5.87 -8.11 -9.54
N ILE A 84 -4.96 -7.53 -8.75
CA ILE A 84 -5.28 -6.35 -7.92
C ILE A 84 -5.72 -5.18 -8.80
N LEU A 85 -4.97 -4.88 -9.86
CA LEU A 85 -5.29 -3.79 -10.79
C LEU A 85 -6.60 -4.04 -11.55
N TYR A 86 -6.86 -5.28 -11.97
CA TYR A 86 -8.12 -5.65 -12.60
C TYR A 86 -9.31 -5.46 -11.65
N GLY A 87 -9.19 -5.94 -10.41
CA GLY A 87 -10.25 -5.82 -9.40
C GLY A 87 -10.55 -4.38 -8.98
N VAL A 88 -9.56 -3.48 -9.01
CA VAL A 88 -9.77 -2.05 -8.71
C VAL A 88 -10.46 -1.30 -9.86
N LYS A 89 -10.35 -1.80 -11.09
CA LYS A 89 -10.91 -1.14 -12.30
C LYS A 89 -12.27 -1.70 -12.75
N SER A 90 -12.63 -2.91 -12.32
CA SER A 90 -13.88 -3.59 -12.66
C SER A 90 -15.05 -3.16 -11.77
#